data_AF-A0A940UN13-F1
#
_entry.id   AF-A0A940UN13-F1
#
_cell.length_a   1.000
_cell.length_b   1.000
_cell.length_c   1.000
_cell.angle_alpha   90.00
_cell.angle_beta   90.00
_cell.angle_gamma   90.00
#
_symmetry.space_group_name_H-M   'P 1'
#
loop_
_entity.id
_entity.type
_entity.pdbx_description
1 polymer ?
#
loop_
_entity_poly.entity_id
_entity_poly.type
_entity_poly.pdbx_seq_one_letter_code
_entity_poly.pdbx_strand_id
1 'polypeptide(L)'
;MDAFGFNVYTSNRLEKLFDRLANVVADPLSSPFASEVIIVQSKGMERWLSMQLASMFGAWANCRYPFPNRFMREMMKALLGEGGDPGFLDSETAAWCVLQKIPELIEKGPFEPLRTYLGDKRRTLKEFQLSERIADLFDSYAVYRPDVVLGWDAGRDTHWQADLWRALYGEGGQPHRA
;
A
#
# COMPACT_ATOMS: atom_id res chain seq x y z
N MET A 1 -24.01 22.84 -11.74
CA MET A 1 -22.66 23.08 -12.26
C MET A 1 -21.72 22.96 -11.09
N ASP A 2 -21.29 21.75 -10.78
CA ASP A 2 -20.18 21.58 -9.84
C ASP A 2 -18.90 22.00 -10.55
N ALA A 3 -18.08 22.79 -9.86
CA ALA A 3 -16.83 23.31 -10.39
C ALA A 3 -15.85 22.16 -10.58
N PHE A 4 -15.25 22.07 -11.77
CA PHE A 4 -14.08 21.22 -12.02
C PHE A 4 -12.97 21.63 -11.05
N GLY A 5 -12.60 20.74 -10.14
CA GLY A 5 -11.61 21.02 -9.10
C GLY A 5 -11.57 19.98 -7.98
N PHE A 6 -10.66 20.18 -7.04
CA PHE A 6 -10.57 19.37 -5.83
C PHE A 6 -11.60 19.87 -4.80
N ASN A 7 -12.72 19.16 -4.69
CA ASN A 7 -13.82 19.50 -3.79
C ASN A 7 -13.74 18.68 -2.50
N VAL A 8 -13.73 19.36 -1.34
CA VAL A 8 -13.71 18.70 -0.03
C VAL A 8 -15.09 18.84 0.63
N TYR A 9 -15.74 17.70 0.87
CA TYR A 9 -17.02 17.64 1.56
C TYR A 9 -16.83 17.11 2.99
N THR A 10 -17.30 17.85 3.98
CA THR A 10 -17.22 17.47 5.39
C THR A 10 -18.61 17.27 5.99
N SER A 11 -18.77 16.22 6.80
CA SER A 11 -20.01 15.91 7.50
C SER A 11 -19.71 15.08 8.73
N ASN A 12 -20.56 15.19 9.75
CA ASN A 12 -20.55 14.30 10.92
C ASN A 12 -21.41 13.03 10.73
N ARG A 13 -22.04 12.89 9.57
CA ARG A 13 -22.90 11.77 9.20
C ARG A 13 -22.48 11.22 7.85
N LEU A 14 -22.18 9.93 7.82
CA LEU A 14 -21.75 9.24 6.60
C LEU A 14 -22.85 9.26 5.53
N GLU A 15 -24.12 9.17 5.94
CA GLU A 15 -25.26 9.15 5.01
C GLU A 15 -25.33 10.44 4.17
N LYS A 16 -25.02 11.58 4.78
CA LYS A 16 -24.97 12.85 4.02
C LYS A 16 -23.83 12.90 3.01
N LEU A 17 -22.68 12.30 3.32
CA LEU A 17 -21.57 12.19 2.35
C LEU A 17 -21.93 11.21 1.23
N PHE A 18 -22.62 10.12 1.58
CA PHE A 18 -23.15 9.17 0.62
C PHE A 18 -24.16 9.83 -0.32
N ASP A 19 -25.13 10.59 0.19
CA ASP A 19 -26.11 11.30 -0.65
C ASP A 19 -25.39 12.24 -1.63
N ARG A 20 -24.32 12.90 -1.20
CA ARG A 20 -23.51 13.74 -2.08
C ARG A 20 -22.78 12.93 -3.14
N LEU A 21 -22.14 11.84 -2.77
CA LEU A 21 -21.49 10.93 -3.72
C LEU A 21 -22.51 10.40 -4.74
N ALA A 22 -23.69 9.98 -4.28
CA ALA A 22 -24.76 9.49 -5.14
C ALA A 22 -25.19 10.55 -6.17
N ASN A 23 -25.30 11.82 -5.76
CA ASN A 23 -25.59 12.91 -6.70
C ASN A 23 -24.47 13.12 -7.73
N VAL A 24 -23.21 12.95 -7.35
CA VAL A 24 -22.07 13.08 -8.28
C VAL A 24 -22.10 11.97 -9.33
N VAL A 25 -22.32 10.72 -8.93
CA VAL A 25 -22.34 9.57 -9.85
C VAL A 25 -23.68 9.35 -10.56
N ALA A 26 -24.70 10.16 -10.25
CA ALA A 26 -25.99 10.12 -10.92
C ALA A 26 -25.90 10.68 -12.35
N ASP A 27 -24.94 11.57 -12.61
CA ASP A 27 -24.63 12.04 -13.96
C ASP A 27 -23.65 11.04 -14.61
N PRO A 28 -24.03 10.33 -15.68
CA PRO A 28 -23.20 9.26 -16.23
C PRO A 28 -21.92 9.80 -16.87
N LEU A 29 -20.86 9.01 -16.79
CA LEU A 29 -19.62 9.27 -17.54
C LEU A 29 -19.88 9.34 -19.05
N SER A 30 -19.00 10.06 -19.75
CA SER A 30 -19.07 10.26 -21.20
C SER A 30 -19.02 8.97 -22.04
N SER A 31 -18.50 7.87 -21.48
CA SER A 31 -18.41 6.57 -22.13
C SER A 31 -19.11 5.49 -21.30
N PRO A 32 -19.93 4.61 -21.91
CA PRO A 32 -20.62 3.55 -21.19
C PRO A 32 -19.70 2.45 -20.65
N PHE A 33 -18.45 2.39 -21.13
CA PHE A 33 -17.44 1.44 -20.64
C PHE A 33 -16.47 2.07 -19.65
N ALA A 34 -16.53 3.39 -19.44
CA ALA A 34 -15.74 4.02 -18.40
C ALA A 34 -16.22 3.54 -17.03
N SER A 35 -15.27 3.14 -16.18
CA SER A 35 -15.59 2.71 -14.82
C SER A 35 -15.61 3.91 -13.89
N GLU A 36 -16.61 3.98 -13.02
CA GLU A 36 -16.57 4.87 -11.87
C GLU A 36 -15.44 4.47 -10.92
N VAL A 37 -14.74 5.44 -10.33
CA VAL A 37 -13.61 5.18 -9.43
C VAL A 37 -13.88 5.82 -8.07
N ILE A 38 -14.05 4.99 -7.05
CA ILE A 38 -14.28 5.43 -5.68
C ILE A 38 -13.17 4.90 -4.79
N ILE A 39 -12.28 5.78 -4.33
CA ILE A 39 -11.16 5.39 -3.46
C ILE A 39 -11.69 5.08 -2.05
N VAL A 40 -11.35 3.91 -1.52
CA VAL A 40 -11.81 3.45 -0.20
C VAL A 40 -10.63 2.99 0.66
N GLN A 41 -10.81 3.03 1.99
CA GLN A 41 -9.78 2.58 2.94
C GLN A 41 -10.00 1.15 3.43
N SER A 42 -11.13 0.51 3.08
CA SER A 42 -11.43 -0.84 3.52
C SER A 42 -12.41 -1.54 2.58
N LYS A 43 -12.34 -2.88 2.55
CA LYS A 43 -13.33 -3.71 1.85
C LYS A 43 -14.75 -3.57 2.42
N GLY A 44 -14.86 -3.22 3.71
CA GLY A 44 -16.15 -2.94 4.34
C GLY A 44 -16.83 -1.72 3.73
N MET A 45 -16.06 -0.66 3.48
CA MET A 45 -16.57 0.56 2.84
C MET A 45 -16.95 0.31 1.37
N GLU A 46 -16.12 -0.40 0.62
CA GLU A 46 -16.44 -0.86 -0.75
C GLU A 46 -17.80 -1.57 -0.80
N ARG A 47 -17.99 -2.55 0.09
CA ARG A 47 -19.21 -3.36 0.12
C ARG A 47 -20.42 -2.53 0.52
N TRP A 48 -20.27 -1.69 1.53
CA TRP A 48 -21.34 -0.79 1.97
C TRP A 48 -21.76 0.16 0.85
N LEU A 49 -20.82 0.86 0.21
CA LEU A 49 -21.10 1.76 -0.91
C LEU A 49 -21.77 1.05 -2.07
N SER A 50 -21.23 -0.10 -2.49
CA SER A 50 -21.80 -0.88 -3.60
C SER A 50 -23.26 -1.28 -3.34
N MET A 51 -23.57 -1.71 -2.12
CA MET A 51 -24.94 -2.09 -1.75
C MET A 51 -25.87 -0.87 -1.69
N GLN A 52 -25.42 0.25 -1.13
CA GLN A 52 -26.23 1.47 -1.04
C GLN A 52 -26.50 2.07 -2.42
N LEU A 53 -25.48 2.16 -3.29
CA LEU A 53 -25.64 2.65 -4.67
C LEU A 53 -26.54 1.71 -5.48
N ALA A 54 -26.38 0.40 -5.37
CA ALA A 54 -27.26 -0.57 -6.04
C ALA A 54 -28.71 -0.44 -5.54
N SER A 55 -28.93 -0.23 -4.24
CA SER A 55 -30.26 -0.04 -3.69
C SER A 55 -30.92 1.25 -4.20
N MET A 56 -30.15 2.31 -4.45
CA MET A 56 -30.66 3.60 -4.92
C MET A 56 -30.92 3.61 -6.43
N PHE A 57 -29.99 3.09 -7.23
CA PHE A 57 -30.05 3.11 -8.69
C PHE A 57 -30.66 1.83 -9.30
N GLY A 58 -31.01 0.84 -8.48
CA GLY A 58 -31.51 -0.47 -8.89
C GLY A 58 -30.39 -1.47 -9.25
N ALA A 59 -29.29 -0.99 -9.84
CA ALA A 59 -28.07 -1.75 -10.07
C ALA A 59 -26.83 -0.86 -9.94
N TRP A 60 -25.72 -1.44 -9.50
CA TRP A 60 -24.42 -0.77 -9.46
C TRP A 60 -23.35 -1.72 -9.98
N ALA A 61 -22.73 -1.37 -11.10
CA ALA A 61 -21.80 -2.23 -11.82
C ALA A 61 -20.70 -1.40 -12.49
N ASN A 62 -19.65 -2.06 -12.97
CA ASN A 62 -18.50 -1.41 -13.62
C ASN A 62 -17.83 -0.31 -12.76
N CYS A 63 -17.84 -0.45 -11.43
CA CYS A 63 -17.18 0.47 -10.52
C CYS A 63 -15.89 -0.16 -9.99
N ARG A 64 -14.86 0.67 -9.78
CA ARG A 64 -13.58 0.30 -9.19
C ARG A 64 -13.42 0.93 -7.81
N TYR A 65 -12.92 0.14 -6.86
CA TYR A 65 -12.67 0.58 -5.48
C TYR A 65 -11.19 0.43 -5.08
N PRO A 66 -10.27 1.20 -5.70
CA PRO A 66 -8.86 1.10 -5.35
C PRO A 66 -8.61 1.65 -3.94
N PHE A 67 -7.65 1.06 -3.24
CA PHE A 67 -7.08 1.67 -2.03
C PHE A 67 -6.15 2.82 -2.40
N PRO A 68 -5.92 3.80 -1.51
CA PRO A 68 -5.17 5.01 -1.84
C PRO A 68 -3.80 4.73 -2.47
N ASN A 69 -3.02 3.81 -1.90
CA ASN A 69 -1.69 3.47 -2.41
C ASN A 69 -1.72 2.90 -3.83
N ARG A 70 -2.72 2.08 -4.16
CA ARG A 70 -2.89 1.54 -5.51
C ARG A 70 -3.29 2.64 -6.48
N PHE A 71 -4.25 3.47 -6.10
CA PHE A 71 -4.70 4.59 -6.93
C PHE A 71 -3.56 5.58 -7.22
N MET A 72 -2.74 5.90 -6.22
CA MET A 72 -1.57 6.76 -6.41
C MET A 72 -0.58 6.18 -7.43
N ARG A 73 -0.28 4.88 -7.38
CA ARG A 73 0.58 4.23 -8.38
C ARG A 73 -0.02 4.28 -9.78
N GLU A 74 -1.32 4.00 -9.91
CA GLU A 74 -2.00 4.07 -11.19
C GLU A 74 -1.97 5.49 -11.79
N MET A 75 -2.17 6.53 -10.96
CA MET A 75 -2.03 7.91 -11.41
C MET A 75 -0.60 8.26 -11.81
N MET A 76 0.41 7.86 -11.02
CA MET A 76 1.81 8.11 -11.34
C MET A 76 2.21 7.47 -12.68
N LYS A 77 1.80 6.21 -12.90
CA LYS A 77 2.01 5.52 -14.18
C LYS A 77 1.28 6.20 -15.34
N ALA A 78 0.06 6.68 -15.13
CA ALA A 78 -0.69 7.39 -16.16
C ALA A 78 -0.08 8.75 -16.53
N LEU A 79 0.52 9.46 -15.56
CA LEU A 79 1.10 10.79 -15.77
C LEU A 79 2.54 10.75 -16.28
N LEU A 80 3.35 9.79 -15.82
CA LEU A 80 4.79 9.71 -16.09
C LEU A 80 5.16 8.56 -17.05
N GLY A 81 4.19 7.77 -17.51
CA GLY A 81 4.39 6.66 -18.45
C GLY A 81 5.07 5.44 -17.83
N GLU A 82 5.81 4.67 -18.64
CA GLU A 82 6.54 3.48 -18.17
C GLU A 82 7.61 3.79 -17.10
N GLY A 83 8.12 5.02 -17.05
CA GLY A 83 9.00 5.49 -15.97
C GLY A 83 8.27 5.95 -14.71
N GLY A 84 6.94 5.90 -14.70
CA GLY A 84 6.06 6.36 -13.62
C GLY A 84 5.72 5.31 -12.57
N ASP A 85 5.99 4.05 -12.85
CA ASP A 85 5.99 2.98 -11.86
C ASP A 85 7.45 2.72 -11.50
N PRO A 86 7.92 3.20 -10.33
CA PRO A 86 9.32 3.01 -9.96
C PRO A 86 9.67 1.52 -9.78
N GLY A 87 8.69 0.59 -9.83
CA GLY A 87 8.92 -0.83 -9.59
C GLY A 87 8.99 -1.16 -8.11
N PHE A 88 8.39 -0.32 -7.24
CA PHE A 88 8.37 -0.57 -5.81
C PHE A 88 7.69 -1.89 -5.49
N LEU A 89 8.31 -2.69 -4.62
CA LEU A 89 7.66 -3.86 -4.05
C LEU A 89 6.39 -3.42 -3.31
N ASP A 90 5.28 -4.09 -3.55
CA ASP A 90 4.17 -4.04 -2.60
C ASP A 90 4.54 -4.83 -1.33
N SER A 91 3.82 -4.58 -0.23
CA SER A 91 4.14 -5.20 1.06
C SER A 91 4.13 -6.73 0.99
N GLU A 92 3.23 -7.31 0.17
CA GLU A 92 3.14 -8.76 -0.01
C GLU A 92 4.40 -9.31 -0.69
N THR A 93 4.84 -8.71 -1.80
CA THR A 93 6.07 -9.11 -2.49
C THR A 93 7.31 -8.87 -1.62
N ALA A 94 7.35 -7.73 -0.90
CA ALA A 94 8.41 -7.44 0.05
C ALA A 94 8.49 -8.48 1.18
N ALA A 95 7.36 -8.98 1.68
CA ALA A 95 7.34 -10.04 2.68
C ALA A 95 8.01 -11.34 2.17
N TRP A 96 7.78 -11.69 0.89
CA TRP A 96 8.47 -12.83 0.27
C TRP A 96 9.98 -12.59 0.14
N CYS A 97 10.40 -11.39 -0.25
CA CYS A 97 11.83 -11.03 -0.33
C CYS A 97 12.49 -11.08 1.05
N VAL A 98 11.83 -10.57 2.09
CA VAL A 98 12.29 -10.65 3.49
C VAL A 98 12.43 -12.13 3.90
N LEU A 99 11.42 -12.95 3.64
CA LEU A 99 11.43 -14.38 3.98
C LEU A 99 12.61 -15.10 3.33
N GLN A 100 12.91 -14.79 2.06
CA GLN A 100 14.06 -15.35 1.35
C GLN A 100 15.40 -14.87 1.91
N LYS A 101 15.49 -13.63 2.38
CA LYS A 101 16.74 -13.04 2.88
C LYS A 101 17.08 -13.37 4.33
N ILE A 102 16.08 -13.63 5.17
CA ILE A 102 16.30 -13.96 6.60
C ILE A 102 17.32 -15.10 6.77
N PRO A 103 17.22 -16.26 6.08
CA PRO A 103 18.17 -17.36 6.25
C PRO A 103 19.64 -16.99 6.00
N GLU A 104 19.92 -16.03 5.11
CA GLU A 104 21.28 -15.58 4.78
C GLU A 104 21.87 -14.63 5.84
N LEU A 105 21.01 -13.94 6.59
CA LEU A 105 21.40 -12.87 7.52
C LEU A 105 21.29 -13.27 8.99
N ILE A 106 20.45 -14.27 9.31
CA ILE A 106 20.06 -14.60 10.68
C ILE A 106 21.21 -15.03 11.59
N GLU A 107 22.29 -15.57 11.01
CA GLU A 107 23.48 -15.98 11.77
C GLU A 107 24.45 -14.81 12.05
N LYS A 108 24.22 -13.64 11.47
CA LYS A 108 25.06 -12.45 11.71
C LYS A 108 24.73 -11.85 13.08
N GLY A 109 25.75 -11.29 13.74
CA GLY A 109 25.63 -10.70 15.09
C GLY A 109 24.44 -9.76 15.30
N PRO A 110 24.19 -8.77 14.42
CA PRO A 110 23.06 -7.84 14.57
C PRO A 110 21.69 -8.50 14.61
N PHE A 111 21.54 -9.70 14.02
CA PHE A 111 20.27 -10.43 13.88
C PHE A 111 19.95 -11.36 15.08
N GLU A 112 20.75 -11.30 16.14
CA GLU A 112 20.51 -12.07 17.38
C GLU A 112 19.07 -11.96 17.91
N PRO A 113 18.41 -10.78 17.94
CA PRO A 113 17.02 -10.69 18.40
C PRO A 113 16.04 -11.50 17.55
N LEU A 114 16.25 -11.55 16.23
CA LEU A 114 15.42 -12.32 15.31
C LEU A 114 15.68 -13.82 15.48
N ARG A 115 16.95 -14.20 15.67
CA ARG A 115 17.34 -15.59 15.88
C ARG A 115 16.72 -16.13 17.17
N THR A 116 16.83 -15.36 18.25
CA THR A 116 16.22 -15.65 19.55
C THR A 116 14.69 -15.73 19.45
N TYR A 117 14.06 -14.82 18.70
CA TYR A 117 12.61 -14.87 18.47
C TYR A 117 12.19 -16.11 17.67
N LEU A 118 12.86 -16.43 16.57
CA LEU A 118 12.49 -17.56 15.71
C LEU A 118 12.75 -18.92 16.37
N GLY A 119 13.84 -19.03 17.15
CA GLY A 119 14.25 -20.25 17.84
C GLY A 119 14.66 -21.39 16.90
N ASP A 120 15.09 -22.52 17.47
CA ASP A 120 15.66 -23.65 16.70
C ASP A 120 14.65 -24.40 15.84
N LYS A 121 13.37 -24.41 16.25
CA LYS A 121 12.29 -25.02 15.47
C LYS A 121 11.73 -23.98 14.51
N ARG A 122 12.46 -23.70 13.42
CA ARG A 122 11.99 -22.86 12.31
C ARG A 122 10.64 -23.36 11.82
N ARG A 123 9.56 -22.71 12.28
CA ARG A 123 8.21 -22.95 11.80
C ARG A 123 8.01 -21.99 10.64
N THR A 124 7.88 -22.52 9.44
CA THR A 124 7.68 -21.75 8.19
C THR A 124 6.62 -20.66 8.34
N LEU A 125 5.54 -20.93 9.09
CA LEU A 125 4.50 -19.94 9.38
C LEU A 125 4.99 -18.74 10.19
N LYS A 126 5.82 -18.96 11.22
CA LYS A 126 6.33 -17.89 12.10
C LYS A 126 7.33 -17.00 11.38
N GLU A 127 8.16 -17.58 10.53
CA GLU A 127 9.09 -16.84 9.67
C GLU A 127 8.33 -15.97 8.66
N PHE A 128 7.28 -16.52 8.04
CA PHE A 128 6.45 -15.78 7.11
C PHE A 128 5.72 -14.62 7.80
N GLN A 129 5.06 -14.85 8.94
CA GLN A 129 4.38 -13.80 9.71
C GLN A 129 5.33 -12.68 10.16
N LEU A 130 6.55 -13.04 10.57
CA LEU A 130 7.57 -12.05 10.90
C LEU A 130 7.97 -11.24 9.66
N SER A 131 8.09 -11.91 8.51
CA SER A 131 8.45 -11.26 7.24
C SER A 131 7.38 -10.28 6.77
N GLU A 132 6.09 -10.63 6.88
CA GLU A 132 4.96 -9.72 6.65
C GLU A 132 5.06 -8.49 7.56
N ARG A 133 5.32 -8.70 8.85
CA ARG A 133 5.39 -7.59 9.81
C ARG A 133 6.55 -6.64 9.54
N ILE A 134 7.70 -7.18 9.11
CA ILE A 134 8.86 -6.38 8.72
C ILE A 134 8.57 -5.59 7.43
N ALA A 135 7.98 -6.23 6.42
CA ALA A 135 7.62 -5.59 5.16
C ALA A 135 6.65 -4.42 5.37
N ASP A 136 5.60 -4.61 6.18
CA ASP A 136 4.65 -3.55 6.54
C ASP A 136 5.34 -2.37 7.26
N LEU A 137 6.29 -2.67 8.16
CA LEU A 137 7.04 -1.64 8.87
C LEU A 137 7.94 -0.85 7.93
N PHE A 138 8.58 -1.52 6.97
CA PHE A 138 9.42 -0.91 5.95
C PHE A 138 8.61 -0.02 4.99
N ASP A 139 7.44 -0.46 4.53
CA ASP A 139 6.51 0.39 3.75
C ASP A 139 6.10 1.63 4.56
N SER A 140 5.83 1.45 5.86
CA SER A 140 5.49 2.55 6.76
C SER A 140 6.65 3.54 6.94
N TYR A 141 7.88 3.07 7.11
CA TYR A 141 9.04 3.97 7.20
C TYR A 141 9.26 4.76 5.92
N ALA A 142 9.13 4.12 4.76
CA ALA A 142 9.33 4.79 3.49
C ALA A 142 8.34 5.96 3.27
N VAL A 143 7.13 5.87 3.84
CA VAL A 143 6.09 6.92 3.72
C VAL A 143 6.17 7.96 4.84
N TYR A 144 6.34 7.52 6.09
CA TYR A 144 6.17 8.39 7.26
C TYR A 144 7.48 8.84 7.90
N ARG A 145 8.60 8.15 7.64
CA ARG A 145 9.93 8.40 8.22
C ARG A 145 11.05 8.19 7.18
N PRO A 146 11.00 8.88 6.03
CA PRO A 146 11.98 8.71 4.96
C PRO A 146 13.41 9.05 5.43
N ASP A 147 13.56 9.97 6.40
CA ASP A 147 14.83 10.34 7.01
C ASP A 147 15.60 9.15 7.60
N VAL A 148 14.88 8.18 8.16
CA VAL A 148 15.45 6.99 8.79
C VAL A 148 16.01 6.05 7.74
N VAL A 149 15.20 5.67 6.75
CA VAL A 149 15.60 4.71 5.72
C VAL A 149 16.69 5.26 4.80
N LEU A 150 16.63 6.56 4.45
CA LEU A 150 17.72 7.23 3.73
C LEU A 150 19.02 7.26 4.55
N GLY A 151 18.91 7.23 5.89
CA GLY A 151 20.07 7.07 6.76
C GLY A 151 20.65 5.67 6.74
N TRP A 152 19.79 4.66 6.62
CA TRP A 152 20.22 3.29 6.44
C TRP A 152 20.91 3.10 5.08
N ASP A 153 20.41 3.70 4.00
CA ASP A 153 21.05 3.65 2.68
C ASP A 153 22.46 4.25 2.71
N ALA A 154 22.62 5.36 3.45
CA ALA A 154 23.92 6.00 3.68
C ALA A 154 24.83 5.24 4.66
N GLY A 155 24.42 4.07 5.17
CA GLY A 155 25.22 3.25 6.08
C GLY A 155 25.36 3.81 7.50
N ARG A 156 24.47 4.72 7.94
CA ARG A 156 24.58 5.39 9.24
C ARG A 156 24.35 4.47 10.44
N ASP A 157 23.55 3.42 10.25
CA ASP A 157 23.20 2.45 11.29
C ASP A 157 23.58 1.02 10.90
N THR A 158 24.00 0.22 11.88
CA THR A 158 24.46 -1.18 11.70
C THR A 158 23.63 -2.21 12.48
N HIS A 159 22.39 -1.86 12.83
CA HIS A 159 21.45 -2.81 13.46
C HIS A 159 20.74 -3.65 12.39
N TRP A 160 20.10 -4.76 12.80
CA TRP A 160 19.50 -5.72 11.86
C TRP A 160 18.50 -5.12 10.88
N GLN A 161 17.68 -4.13 11.28
CA GLN A 161 16.72 -3.50 10.36
C GLN A 161 17.43 -2.76 9.22
N ALA A 162 18.50 -2.01 9.52
CA ALA A 162 19.26 -1.27 8.52
C ALA A 162 20.02 -2.23 7.59
N ASP A 163 20.60 -3.30 8.15
CA ASP A 163 21.26 -4.34 7.36
C ASP A 163 20.28 -5.08 6.44
N LEU A 164 19.09 -5.43 6.94
CA LEU A 164 18.06 -6.09 6.16
C LEU A 164 17.47 -5.16 5.09
N TRP A 165 17.25 -3.89 5.41
CA TRP A 165 16.81 -2.87 4.45
C TRP A 165 17.80 -2.75 3.30
N ARG A 166 19.10 -2.55 3.59
CA ARG A 166 20.15 -2.49 2.56
C ARG A 166 20.28 -3.79 1.77
N ALA A 167 20.07 -4.94 2.40
CA ALA A 167 20.10 -6.23 1.69
C ALA A 167 18.94 -6.41 0.70
N LEU A 168 17.83 -5.68 0.88
CA LEU A 168 16.66 -5.73 0.01
C LEU A 168 16.65 -4.60 -1.03
N TYR A 169 17.04 -3.39 -0.63
CA TYR A 169 16.87 -2.16 -1.42
C TYR A 169 18.17 -1.40 -1.70
N GLY A 170 19.33 -1.90 -1.26
CA GLY A 170 20.64 -1.28 -1.51
C GLY A 170 21.09 -1.39 -2.97
N GLU A 171 22.37 -1.16 -3.25
CA GLU A 171 22.91 -1.20 -4.63
C GLU A 171 22.61 -2.53 -5.35
N GLY A 172 21.87 -2.45 -6.46
CA GLY A 172 21.41 -3.62 -7.23
C GLY A 172 20.14 -4.30 -6.68
N GLY A 173 19.60 -3.80 -5.59
CA GLY A 173 18.32 -4.20 -4.98
C GLY A 173 17.11 -3.58 -5.67
N GLN A 174 15.94 -3.80 -5.07
CA GLN A 174 14.68 -3.22 -5.55
C GLN A 174 14.57 -1.75 -5.13
N PRO A 175 13.87 -0.90 -5.90
CA PRO A 175 13.63 0.48 -5.50
C PRO A 175 12.64 0.57 -4.32
N HIS A 176 12.77 1.60 -3.49
CA HIS A 176 11.89 1.90 -2.36
C HIS A 176 11.27 3.30 -2.45
N ARG A 177 10.17 3.55 -1.71
CA ARG A 177 9.37 4.79 -1.83
C ARG A 177 10.00 6.07 -1.26
N ALA A 178 11.00 5.95 -0.39
CA ALA A 178 11.70 7.09 0.23
C ALA A 178 12.69 7.78 -0.71
#